data_AF-A0A3S3VF16-F1
#
_entry.id   AF-A0A3S3VF16-F1
#
_cell.length_a   1.000
_cell.length_b   1.000
_cell.length_c   1.000
_cell.angle_alpha   90.00
_cell.angle_beta   90.00
_cell.angle_gamma   90.00
#
_symmetry.space_group_name_H-M   'P 1'
#
loop_
_entity.id
_entity.type
_entity.pdbx_description
1 polymer ?
#
loop_
_entity_poly.entity_id
_entity_poly.type
_entity_poly.pdbx_seq_one_letter_code
_entity_poly.pdbx_strand_id
1 'polypeptide(L)'
;MVEVYRGLEKLLLGEPGLVSVIIGVEEEGVKVYFAHGLAACKKKFELKQIYPKLELELMYRPPLLLGEIVQRGVKAYLPKDVEEEIIFHKILGNTAIIGTPDFYSQSRKSVYELKFTRGKPEPLKHHRLRICIYKWLSDAEHTYLLYCSPTEFKEFEVNDEFNDNKLNYLMNGWSSPMWDWECKLCAHNSVCLNKTSKKELLCFIKSSFRISFALSSKLIKSIKSNKLCLSPYFFTELFFIKHRRINFNDR
;
A
#
# COMPACT_ATOMS: atom_id res chain seq x y z
N MET A 1 -6.89 -14.37 4.99
CA MET A 1 -7.38 -13.00 5.40
C MET A 1 -8.64 -13.04 6.25
N VAL A 2 -9.69 -13.81 5.90
CA VAL A 2 -10.84 -14.08 6.82
C VAL A 2 -10.38 -14.92 8.03
N GLU A 3 -9.36 -15.77 7.86
CA GLU A 3 -8.73 -16.51 8.96
C GLU A 3 -7.79 -15.66 9.82
N VAL A 4 -7.23 -14.55 9.29
CA VAL A 4 -6.51 -13.56 10.11
C VAL A 4 -7.48 -12.95 11.14
N TYR A 5 -8.74 -12.70 10.77
CA TYR A 5 -9.77 -12.25 11.72
C TYR A 5 -10.23 -13.35 12.70
N ARG A 6 -10.17 -14.64 12.35
CA ARG A 6 -10.48 -15.75 13.28
C ARG A 6 -9.32 -16.10 14.21
N GLY A 7 -8.07 -15.94 13.76
CA GLY A 7 -6.87 -16.04 14.59
C GLY A 7 -6.79 -14.88 15.59
N LEU A 8 -7.19 -13.68 15.16
CA LEU A 8 -7.47 -12.56 16.05
C LEU A 8 -8.43 -12.98 17.18
N GLU A 9 -9.60 -13.57 16.88
CA GLU A 9 -10.57 -14.01 17.91
C GLU A 9 -10.00 -14.91 19.02
N LYS A 10 -9.03 -15.78 18.70
CA LYS A 10 -8.34 -16.60 19.72
C LYS A 10 -7.29 -15.81 20.53
N LEU A 11 -6.61 -14.87 19.90
CA LEU A 11 -5.67 -13.95 20.56
C LEU A 11 -6.42 -12.93 21.46
N LEU A 12 -7.66 -12.60 21.09
CA LEU A 12 -8.51 -11.61 21.73
C LEU A 12 -9.05 -12.03 23.13
N LEU A 13 -8.88 -13.30 23.53
CA LEU A 13 -9.39 -13.83 24.80
C LEU A 13 -8.29 -14.05 25.87
N GLY A 14 -7.01 -13.86 25.51
CA GLY A 14 -5.88 -14.24 26.37
C GLY A 14 -5.10 -13.10 27.01
N GLU A 15 -4.95 -11.96 26.32
CA GLU A 15 -4.15 -10.83 26.82
C GLU A 15 -4.86 -9.48 26.59
N PRO A 16 -5.31 -8.79 27.65
CA PRO A 16 -6.15 -7.60 27.53
C PRO A 16 -5.47 -6.41 26.84
N GLY A 17 -4.13 -6.36 26.79
CA GLY A 17 -3.38 -5.27 26.15
C GLY A 17 -3.15 -5.41 24.65
N LEU A 18 -3.21 -6.62 24.09
CA LEU A 18 -3.07 -6.83 22.64
C LEU A 18 -4.41 -6.62 21.90
N VAL A 19 -5.50 -6.88 22.63
CA VAL A 19 -6.88 -6.67 22.19
C VAL A 19 -7.13 -5.21 21.79
N SER A 20 -6.62 -4.25 22.57
CA SER A 20 -6.83 -2.82 22.31
C SER A 20 -6.07 -2.31 21.09
N VAL A 21 -4.98 -2.95 20.69
CA VAL A 21 -4.16 -2.53 19.54
C VAL A 21 -4.71 -3.06 18.20
N ILE A 22 -5.35 -4.23 18.21
CA ILE A 22 -5.79 -4.91 16.98
C ILE A 22 -7.28 -4.69 16.68
N ILE A 23 -8.13 -4.63 17.71
CA ILE A 23 -9.43 -3.96 17.57
C ILE A 23 -9.09 -2.48 17.46
N GLY A 24 -9.64 -1.74 16.50
CA GLY A 24 -9.46 -0.29 16.39
C GLY A 24 -10.08 0.50 17.54
N VAL A 25 -9.80 0.10 18.78
CA VAL A 25 -9.93 0.93 19.96
C VAL A 25 -8.73 1.84 19.89
N GLU A 26 -8.97 3.08 19.45
CA GLU A 26 -8.07 4.18 19.72
C GLU A 26 -7.94 4.30 21.25
N GLU A 27 -7.09 3.48 21.88
CA GLU A 27 -6.46 3.88 23.13
C GLU A 27 -5.64 5.12 22.77
N GLU A 28 -6.08 6.25 23.31
CA GLU A 28 -5.75 7.61 22.90
C GLU A 28 -4.30 7.74 22.38
N GLY A 29 -4.15 7.85 21.05
CA GLY A 29 -2.92 8.29 20.40
C GLY A 29 -1.98 7.23 19.82
N VAL A 30 -2.30 5.92 19.88
CA VAL A 30 -1.46 4.88 19.24
C VAL A 30 -1.80 4.70 17.75
N LYS A 31 -0.79 4.83 16.87
CA LYS A 31 -0.90 4.63 15.42
C LYS A 31 -0.52 3.21 15.04
N VAL A 32 -1.39 2.51 14.32
CA VAL A 32 -1.14 1.13 13.87
C VAL A 32 -0.80 1.09 12.38
N TYR A 33 0.30 0.44 12.03
CA TYR A 33 0.71 0.18 10.65
C TYR A 33 0.94 -1.30 10.41
N PHE A 34 0.48 -1.79 9.26
CA PHE A 34 0.75 -3.15 8.83
C PHE A 34 1.96 -3.19 7.89
N ALA A 35 2.85 -4.16 8.07
CA ALA A 35 4.06 -4.34 7.25
C ALA A 35 3.75 -4.40 5.75
N HIS A 36 2.69 -5.12 5.36
CA HIS A 36 2.26 -5.20 3.96
C HIS A 36 1.74 -3.85 3.41
N GLY A 37 1.23 -2.98 4.28
CA GLY A 37 0.81 -1.63 3.95
C GLY A 37 2.00 -0.72 3.69
N LEU A 38 2.98 -0.72 4.59
CA LEU A 38 4.21 0.08 4.49
C LEU A 38 5.04 -0.21 3.23
N ALA A 39 4.92 -1.39 2.66
CA ALA A 39 5.56 -1.76 1.39
C ALA A 39 4.71 -1.46 0.13
N ALA A 40 3.61 -0.72 0.27
CA ALA A 40 2.66 -0.39 -0.80
C ALA A 40 2.25 1.09 -0.77
N CYS A 41 1.42 1.53 -1.72
CA CYS A 41 0.87 2.88 -1.78
C CYS A 41 0.09 3.26 -0.50
N LYS A 42 0.47 4.39 0.12
CA LYS A 42 -0.22 4.93 1.31
C LYS A 42 -1.71 5.15 1.09
N LYS A 43 -2.09 5.76 -0.04
CA LYS A 43 -3.51 6.04 -0.32
C LYS A 43 -4.32 4.77 -0.53
N LYS A 44 -3.71 3.73 -1.12
CA LYS A 44 -4.35 2.42 -1.22
C LYS A 44 -4.61 1.86 0.18
N PHE A 45 -3.63 1.94 1.10
CA PHE A 45 -3.79 1.50 2.48
C PHE A 45 -4.94 2.23 3.20
N GLU A 46 -5.00 3.56 3.11
CA GLU A 46 -6.09 4.36 3.68
C GLU A 46 -7.46 3.97 3.10
N LEU A 47 -7.55 3.79 1.78
CA LEU A 47 -8.81 3.46 1.10
C LEU A 47 -9.33 2.06 1.49
N LYS A 48 -8.45 1.11 1.83
CA LYS A 48 -8.89 -0.21 2.34
C LYS A 48 -9.71 -0.10 3.62
N GLN A 49 -9.32 0.82 4.51
CA GLN A 49 -10.01 1.05 5.78
C GLN A 49 -11.38 1.72 5.56
N ILE A 50 -11.45 2.59 4.56
CA ILE A 50 -12.68 3.33 4.21
C ILE A 50 -13.67 2.45 3.43
N TYR A 51 -13.16 1.54 2.58
CA TYR A 51 -13.97 0.71 1.68
C TYR A 51 -13.77 -0.80 1.91
N PRO A 52 -14.05 -1.33 3.13
CA PRO A 52 -13.81 -2.74 3.46
C PRO A 52 -14.63 -3.71 2.61
N LYS A 53 -15.84 -3.31 2.18
CA LYS A 53 -16.70 -4.11 1.28
C LYS A 53 -16.03 -4.35 -0.07
N LEU A 54 -15.35 -3.34 -0.62
CA LEU A 54 -14.62 -3.50 -1.88
C LEU A 54 -13.48 -4.52 -1.70
N GLU A 55 -12.74 -4.47 -0.59
CA GLU A 55 -11.68 -5.45 -0.32
C GLU A 55 -12.20 -6.89 -0.23
N LEU A 56 -13.39 -7.10 0.38
CA LEU A 56 -14.04 -8.42 0.41
C LEU A 56 -14.36 -8.93 -1.00
N GLU A 57 -14.87 -8.07 -1.89
CA GLU A 57 -15.14 -8.45 -3.29
C GLU A 57 -13.86 -8.78 -4.05
N LEU A 58 -12.75 -8.09 -3.75
CA LEU A 58 -11.46 -8.36 -4.38
C LEU A 58 -10.93 -9.75 -4.06
N MET A 59 -11.22 -10.30 -2.88
CA MET A 59 -10.73 -11.63 -2.48
C MET A 59 -11.15 -12.73 -3.45
N TYR A 60 -12.26 -12.57 -4.16
CA TYR A 60 -12.76 -13.53 -5.15
C TYR A 60 -12.09 -13.40 -6.53
N ARG A 61 -11.15 -12.47 -6.72
CA ARG A 61 -10.43 -12.35 -7.98
C ARG A 61 -9.56 -13.59 -8.20
N PRO A 62 -9.65 -14.26 -9.38
CA PRO A 62 -8.91 -15.49 -9.64
C PRO A 62 -7.41 -15.44 -9.33
N PRO A 63 -6.67 -14.34 -9.61
CA PRO A 63 -5.25 -14.27 -9.25
C PRO A 63 -4.97 -14.34 -7.74
N LEU A 64 -5.88 -13.82 -6.89
CA LEU A 64 -5.72 -13.87 -5.43
C LEU A 64 -6.09 -15.25 -4.89
N LEU A 65 -7.17 -15.85 -5.40
CA LEU A 65 -7.54 -17.24 -5.08
C LEU A 65 -6.42 -18.23 -5.46
N LEU A 66 -5.81 -18.04 -6.63
CA LEU A 66 -4.67 -18.85 -7.05
C LEU A 66 -3.48 -18.69 -6.11
N GLY A 67 -3.18 -17.46 -5.67
CA GLY A 67 -2.13 -17.21 -4.68
C GLY A 67 -2.36 -17.95 -3.36
N GLU A 68 -3.60 -17.93 -2.87
CA GLU A 68 -4.00 -18.65 -1.64
C GLU A 68 -3.86 -20.18 -1.80
N ILE A 69 -4.32 -20.74 -2.93
CA ILE A 69 -4.16 -22.17 -3.23
C ILE A 69 -2.69 -22.57 -3.26
N VAL A 70 -1.85 -21.76 -3.92
CA VAL A 70 -0.41 -21.98 -3.99
C VAL A 70 0.22 -21.91 -2.61
N GLN A 71 -0.19 -20.96 -1.77
CA GLN A 71 0.33 -20.83 -0.40
C GLN A 71 0.01 -22.05 0.46
N ARG A 72 -1.25 -22.49 0.48
CA ARG A 72 -1.66 -23.71 1.20
C ARG A 72 -0.97 -24.96 0.65
N GLY A 73 -0.82 -25.03 -0.68
CA GLY A 73 -0.10 -26.11 -1.34
C GLY A 73 1.37 -26.17 -0.92
N VAL A 74 2.08 -25.04 -0.96
CA VAL A 74 3.49 -24.96 -0.54
C VAL A 74 3.63 -25.30 0.94
N LYS A 75 2.75 -24.78 1.80
CA LYS A 75 2.77 -25.07 3.24
C LYS A 75 2.78 -26.57 3.54
N ALA A 76 2.02 -27.36 2.78
CA ALA A 76 1.92 -28.81 2.96
C ALA A 76 3.24 -29.57 2.71
N TYR A 77 4.18 -28.97 1.96
CA TYR A 77 5.50 -29.53 1.67
C TYR A 77 6.63 -28.91 2.52
N LEU A 78 6.34 -27.84 3.26
CA LEU A 78 7.33 -27.25 4.17
C LEU A 78 7.51 -28.12 5.42
N PRO A 79 8.70 -28.08 6.05
CA PRO A 79 8.95 -28.74 7.33
C PRO A 79 7.91 -28.39 8.39
N LYS A 80 7.68 -29.32 9.33
CA LYS A 80 6.67 -29.14 10.40
C LYS A 80 6.96 -27.94 11.32
N ASP A 81 8.23 -27.56 11.46
CA ASP A 81 8.66 -26.42 12.27
C ASP A 81 8.50 -25.07 11.55
N VAL A 82 8.07 -25.08 10.29
CA VAL A 82 7.70 -23.87 9.55
C VAL A 82 6.21 -23.65 9.77
N GLU A 83 5.84 -22.59 10.47
CA GLU A 83 4.47 -22.24 10.82
C GLU A 83 3.91 -21.15 9.89
N GLU A 84 2.58 -21.09 9.78
CA GLU A 84 1.86 -20.04 9.06
C GLU A 84 1.06 -19.18 10.04
N GLU A 85 0.65 -17.99 9.61
CA GLU A 85 -0.22 -17.09 10.38
C GLU A 85 0.34 -16.60 11.73
N ILE A 86 1.66 -16.70 11.96
CA ILE A 86 2.30 -16.09 13.14
C ILE A 86 2.23 -14.57 13.04
N ILE A 87 1.75 -13.92 14.10
CA ILE A 87 1.67 -12.47 14.21
C ILE A 87 2.90 -11.96 14.98
N PHE A 88 3.68 -11.09 14.33
CA PHE A 88 4.73 -10.33 14.97
C PHE A 88 4.32 -8.87 15.11
N HIS A 89 4.74 -8.24 16.21
CA HIS A 89 4.52 -6.82 16.41
C HIS A 89 5.70 -6.18 17.14
N LYS A 90 5.92 -4.89 16.89
CA LYS A 90 6.84 -4.03 17.65
C LYS A 90 6.18 -2.68 17.91
N ILE A 91 6.36 -2.16 19.12
CA ILE A 91 5.86 -0.84 19.53
C ILE A 91 7.05 0.12 19.65
N LEU A 92 6.97 1.25 18.94
CA LEU A 92 7.96 2.31 18.94
C LEU A 92 7.28 3.63 19.32
N GLY A 93 7.43 4.04 20.59
CA GLY A 93 6.73 5.21 21.12
C GLY A 93 5.20 5.01 21.02
N ASN A 94 4.52 5.85 20.24
CA ASN A 94 3.08 5.75 20.00
C ASN A 94 2.73 5.03 18.69
N THR A 95 3.64 4.23 18.13
CA THR A 95 3.41 3.53 16.87
C THR A 95 3.56 2.02 17.04
N ALA A 96 2.54 1.26 16.66
CA ALA A 96 2.59 -0.19 16.58
C ALA A 96 2.76 -0.64 15.11
N ILE A 97 3.76 -1.48 14.86
CA ILE A 97 3.94 -2.15 13.57
C ILE A 97 3.55 -3.62 13.72
N ILE A 98 2.66 -4.10 12.86
CA ILE A 98 2.15 -5.48 12.89
C ILE A 98 2.45 -6.16 11.55
N GLY A 99 2.88 -7.42 11.60
CA GLY A 99 3.16 -8.21 10.41
C GLY A 99 2.83 -9.68 10.60
N THR A 100 2.34 -10.29 9.53
CA THR A 100 2.09 -11.72 9.42
C THR A 100 2.83 -12.21 8.18
N PRO A 101 4.06 -12.71 8.30
CA PRO A 101 4.76 -13.32 7.17
C PRO A 101 3.98 -14.54 6.68
N ASP A 102 4.20 -14.94 5.42
CA ASP A 102 3.55 -16.14 4.87
C ASP A 102 3.96 -17.38 5.69
N PHE A 103 5.27 -17.52 5.99
CA PHE A 103 5.75 -18.54 6.90
C PHE A 103 6.92 -18.08 7.80
N TYR A 104 7.10 -18.76 8.93
CA TYR A 104 8.21 -18.55 9.86
C TYR A 104 8.70 -19.87 10.45
N SER A 105 10.01 -20.04 10.59
CA SER A 105 10.62 -21.15 11.34
C SER A 105 11.35 -20.61 12.56
N GLN A 106 10.88 -20.98 13.76
CA GLN A 106 11.53 -20.65 15.02
C GLN A 106 12.89 -21.35 15.14
N SER A 107 12.98 -22.60 14.70
CA SER A 107 14.20 -23.42 14.83
C SER A 107 15.34 -22.86 13.98
N ARG A 108 15.02 -22.32 12.80
CA ARG A 108 15.97 -21.72 11.85
C ARG A 108 16.04 -20.19 11.96
N LYS A 109 15.24 -19.58 12.85
CA LYS A 109 15.03 -18.12 12.92
C LYS A 109 14.89 -17.49 11.53
N SER A 110 14.01 -18.06 10.73
CA SER A 110 13.90 -17.76 9.30
C SER A 110 12.50 -17.30 8.93
N VAL A 111 12.40 -16.19 8.19
CA VAL A 111 11.15 -15.70 7.60
C VAL A 111 11.09 -16.10 6.13
N TYR A 112 9.91 -16.56 5.69
CA TYR A 112 9.65 -16.90 4.31
C TYR A 112 8.46 -16.08 3.78
N GLU A 113 8.63 -15.51 2.60
CA GLU A 113 7.58 -14.75 1.90
C GLU A 113 7.38 -15.37 0.51
N LEU A 114 6.20 -15.92 0.28
CA LEU A 114 5.87 -16.69 -0.92
C LEU A 114 5.13 -15.83 -1.95
N LYS A 115 5.56 -15.89 -3.21
CA LYS A 115 4.91 -15.17 -4.30
C LYS A 115 4.66 -16.06 -5.49
N PHE A 116 3.43 -16.00 -5.98
CA PHE A 116 3.09 -16.58 -7.26
C PHE A 116 3.32 -15.56 -8.38
N THR A 117 3.99 -15.98 -9.45
CA THR A 117 4.16 -15.19 -10.67
C THR A 117 3.89 -16.03 -11.90
N ARG A 118 3.40 -15.41 -12.97
CA ARG A 118 3.21 -16.09 -14.27
C ARG A 118 4.50 -16.16 -15.08
N GLY A 119 5.41 -15.22 -14.84
CA GLY A 119 6.66 -15.10 -15.58
C GLY A 119 7.84 -15.70 -14.82
N LYS A 120 9.04 -15.38 -15.30
CA LYS A 120 10.28 -15.72 -14.61
C LYS A 120 10.34 -15.02 -13.23
N PRO A 121 10.60 -15.76 -12.14
CA PRO A 121 10.81 -15.18 -10.82
C PRO A 121 11.99 -14.20 -10.76
N GLU A 122 11.72 -13.02 -10.24
CA GLU A 122 12.73 -12.01 -9.92
C GLU A 122 12.38 -11.34 -8.58
N PRO A 123 13.38 -11.05 -7.71
CA PRO A 123 13.16 -10.45 -6.40
C PRO A 123 12.78 -8.97 -6.51
N LEU A 124 11.48 -8.68 -6.66
CA LEU A 124 10.98 -7.32 -6.83
C LEU A 124 11.23 -6.46 -5.58
N LYS A 125 11.55 -5.18 -5.77
CA LYS A 125 11.91 -4.23 -4.68
C LYS A 125 10.90 -4.19 -3.53
N HIS A 126 9.60 -4.23 -3.85
CA HIS A 126 8.54 -4.20 -2.85
C HIS A 126 8.40 -5.52 -2.08
N HIS A 127 8.75 -6.65 -2.70
CA HIS A 127 8.82 -7.94 -2.01
C HIS A 127 10.01 -7.97 -1.04
N ARG A 128 11.17 -7.46 -1.47
CA ARG A 128 12.35 -7.29 -0.61
C ARG A 128 12.05 -6.39 0.58
N LEU A 129 11.44 -5.22 0.35
CA LEU A 129 11.09 -4.31 1.43
C LEU A 129 10.16 -4.96 2.46
N ARG A 130 9.11 -5.65 2.01
CA ARG A 130 8.17 -6.32 2.92
C ARG A 130 8.84 -7.39 3.78
N ILE A 131 9.65 -8.27 3.16
CA ILE A 131 10.34 -9.33 3.93
C ILE A 131 11.39 -8.75 4.88
N CYS A 132 12.01 -7.61 4.56
CA CYS A 132 12.89 -6.88 5.47
C CYS A 132 12.16 -6.36 6.71
N ILE A 133 10.93 -5.84 6.53
CA ILE A 133 10.10 -5.42 7.66
C ILE A 133 9.74 -6.64 8.53
N TYR A 134 9.42 -7.78 7.93
CA TYR A 134 9.18 -9.01 8.69
C TYR A 134 10.42 -9.53 9.43
N LYS A 135 11.61 -9.44 8.81
CA LYS A 135 12.89 -9.74 9.47
C LYS A 135 13.03 -8.93 10.74
N TRP A 136 12.85 -7.62 10.60
CA TRP A 136 12.96 -6.68 11.71
C TRP A 136 11.90 -6.90 12.78
N LEU A 137 10.65 -7.22 12.40
CA LEU A 137 9.58 -7.52 13.35
C LEU A 137 9.83 -8.79 14.18
N SER A 138 10.40 -9.82 13.57
CA SER A 138 10.56 -11.16 14.15
C SER A 138 11.95 -11.43 14.74
N ASP A 139 12.88 -10.48 14.60
CA ASP A 139 14.30 -10.65 14.93
C ASP A 139 14.92 -11.91 14.29
N ALA A 140 14.44 -12.27 13.09
CA ALA A 140 14.92 -13.40 12.31
C ALA A 140 16.35 -13.17 11.80
N GLU A 141 17.13 -14.24 11.76
CA GLU A 141 18.50 -14.23 11.26
C GLU A 141 18.52 -14.28 9.73
N HIS A 142 17.63 -15.09 9.14
CA HIS A 142 17.56 -15.33 7.70
C HIS A 142 16.21 -14.95 7.12
N THR A 143 16.20 -14.55 5.84
CA THR A 143 14.96 -14.33 5.11
C THR A 143 15.02 -14.82 3.68
N TYR A 144 13.92 -15.42 3.23
CA TYR A 144 13.83 -16.06 1.93
C TYR A 144 12.57 -15.63 1.19
N LEU A 145 12.74 -15.09 -0.01
CA LEU A 145 11.66 -14.93 -0.97
C LEU A 145 11.49 -16.23 -1.76
N LEU A 146 10.35 -16.88 -1.56
CA LEU A 146 9.95 -18.07 -2.31
C LEU A 146 9.11 -17.61 -3.49
N TYR A 147 9.46 -18.04 -4.70
CA TYR A 147 8.64 -17.81 -5.88
C TYR A 147 8.17 -19.12 -6.47
N CYS A 148 6.87 -19.20 -6.71
CA CYS A 148 6.26 -20.25 -7.48
C CYS A 148 5.78 -19.66 -8.83
N SER A 149 6.20 -20.27 -9.92
CA SER A 149 5.64 -20.02 -11.24
C SER A 149 5.27 -21.34 -11.91
N PRO A 150 4.52 -21.32 -13.03
CA PRO A 150 4.25 -22.53 -13.80
C PRO A 150 5.52 -23.22 -14.32
N THR A 151 6.65 -22.50 -14.41
CA THR A 151 7.89 -23.00 -15.02
C THR A 151 8.94 -23.40 -13.99
N GLU A 152 8.97 -22.76 -12.82
CA GLU A 152 9.98 -23.04 -11.79
C GLU A 152 9.51 -22.64 -10.39
N PHE A 153 10.09 -23.32 -9.39
CA PHE A 153 10.07 -22.89 -8.00
C PHE A 153 11.46 -22.37 -7.65
N LYS A 154 11.55 -21.14 -7.14
CA LYS A 154 12.84 -20.47 -6.92
C LYS A 154 12.89 -19.73 -5.59
N GLU A 155 13.97 -19.95 -4.85
CA GLU A 155 14.27 -19.27 -3.60
C GLU A 155 15.30 -18.16 -3.85
N PHE A 156 15.12 -17.03 -3.15
CA PHE A 156 16.11 -15.96 -3.08
C PHE A 156 16.32 -15.56 -1.62
N GLU A 157 17.55 -15.68 -1.14
CA GLU A 157 17.93 -15.11 0.15
C GLU A 157 17.97 -13.57 0.05
N VAL A 158 17.42 -12.89 1.06
CA VAL A 158 17.43 -11.43 1.15
C VAL A 158 18.20 -11.03 2.41
N ASN A 159 19.33 -10.37 2.19
CA ASN A 159 20.25 -9.91 3.24
C ASN A 159 20.25 -8.38 3.39
N ASP A 160 19.20 -7.71 2.91
CA ASP A 160 19.04 -6.27 3.06
C ASP A 160 18.83 -5.92 4.54
N GLU A 161 19.61 -4.97 5.05
CA GLU A 161 19.47 -4.52 6.44
C GLU A 161 18.20 -3.66 6.62
N PHE A 162 17.51 -3.83 7.74
CA PHE A 162 16.36 -3.00 8.12
C PHE A 162 16.38 -2.73 9.62
N ASN A 163 16.16 -1.47 10.01
CA ASN A 163 16.23 -0.99 11.38
C ASN A 163 15.25 0.16 11.61
N ASP A 164 15.15 0.63 12.85
CA ASP A 164 14.22 1.68 13.27
C ASP A 164 14.40 2.99 12.48
N ASN A 165 15.64 3.34 12.11
CA ASN A 165 15.92 4.52 11.29
C ASN A 165 15.33 4.38 9.88
N LYS A 166 15.50 3.21 9.24
CA LYS A 166 14.90 2.93 7.93
C LYS A 166 13.38 2.88 7.99
N LEU A 167 12.81 2.34 9.07
CA LEU A 167 11.37 2.37 9.32
C LEU A 167 10.85 3.81 9.46
N ASN A 168 11.50 4.64 10.27
CA ASN A 168 11.12 6.05 10.43
C ASN A 168 11.22 6.80 9.10
N TYR A 169 12.29 6.58 8.32
CA TYR A 169 12.41 7.15 6.98
C TYR A 169 11.26 6.69 6.06
N LEU A 170 10.93 5.40 6.07
CA LEU A 170 9.85 4.83 5.29
C LEU A 170 8.50 5.45 5.67
N MET A 171 8.19 5.56 6.96
CA MET A 171 6.94 6.13 7.44
C MET A 171 6.80 7.62 7.11
N ASN A 172 7.87 8.39 7.29
CA ASN A 172 7.88 9.83 6.97
C ASN A 172 7.84 10.09 5.46
N GLY A 173 8.46 9.22 4.66
CA GLY A 173 8.50 9.28 3.20
C GLY A 173 7.39 8.50 2.49
N TRP A 174 6.38 8.00 3.22
CA TRP A 174 5.40 7.06 2.66
C TRP A 174 4.51 7.73 1.59
N SER A 175 4.74 7.37 0.32
CA SER A 175 4.21 8.06 -0.85
C SER A 175 3.00 7.36 -1.50
N SER A 176 2.38 8.04 -2.46
CA SER A 176 1.22 7.54 -3.22
C SER A 176 1.31 7.95 -4.70
N PRO A 177 1.53 7.00 -5.63
CA PRO A 177 1.89 5.61 -5.37
C PRO A 177 3.29 5.48 -4.73
N MET A 178 3.55 4.34 -4.11
CA MET A 178 4.91 3.99 -3.66
C MET A 178 5.73 3.44 -4.82
N TRP A 179 5.07 2.69 -5.72
CA TRP A 179 5.68 2.14 -6.93
C TRP A 179 4.87 2.54 -8.17
N ASP A 180 5.57 2.94 -9.24
CA ASP A 180 4.94 3.49 -10.47
C ASP A 180 3.89 2.58 -11.13
N TRP A 181 3.95 1.27 -10.89
CA TRP A 181 3.02 0.30 -11.45
C TRP A 181 1.74 0.12 -10.63
N GLU A 182 1.68 0.57 -9.37
CA GLU A 182 0.56 0.28 -8.47
C GLU A 182 -0.78 0.80 -8.97
N CYS A 183 -0.82 2.03 -9.48
CA CYS A 183 -2.06 2.65 -9.96
C CYS A 183 -2.70 1.89 -11.13
N LYS A 184 -1.90 1.11 -11.89
CA LYS A 184 -2.42 0.30 -13.01
C LYS A 184 -3.21 -0.92 -12.53
N LEU A 185 -2.85 -1.45 -11.36
CA LEU A 185 -3.42 -2.68 -10.79
C LEU A 185 -4.35 -2.40 -9.59
N CYS A 186 -4.40 -1.15 -9.12
CA CYS A 186 -5.16 -0.77 -7.94
C CYS A 186 -6.67 -0.89 -8.17
N ALA A 187 -7.35 -1.63 -7.30
CA ALA A 187 -8.81 -1.73 -7.32
C ALA A 187 -9.52 -0.41 -7.04
N HIS A 188 -8.89 0.48 -6.25
CA HIS A 188 -9.45 1.78 -5.89
C HIS A 188 -9.20 2.87 -6.95
N ASN A 189 -8.74 2.49 -8.15
CA ASN A 189 -8.36 3.44 -9.19
C ASN A 189 -9.53 4.35 -9.67
N SER A 190 -10.78 3.91 -9.51
CA SER A 190 -11.97 4.71 -9.83
C SER A 190 -12.28 5.81 -8.82
N VAL A 191 -11.81 5.67 -7.57
CA VAL A 191 -12.15 6.57 -6.45
C VAL A 191 -10.92 7.30 -5.87
N CYS A 192 -9.71 6.92 -6.28
CA CYS A 192 -8.46 7.48 -5.77
C CYS A 192 -8.06 8.77 -6.51
N LEU A 193 -7.98 9.88 -5.77
CA LEU A 193 -7.55 11.18 -6.30
C LEU A 193 -6.04 11.26 -6.56
N ASN A 194 -5.24 10.37 -5.98
CA ASN A 194 -3.77 10.30 -6.17
C ASN A 194 -3.37 9.44 -7.37
N LYS A 195 -4.29 9.15 -8.28
CA LYS A 195 -4.02 8.35 -9.47
C LYS A 195 -3.02 9.07 -10.37
N THR A 196 -1.84 8.48 -10.53
CA THR A 196 -0.90 8.87 -11.59
C THR A 196 -1.29 8.19 -12.89
N SER A 197 -2.26 8.77 -13.61
CA SER A 197 -2.43 8.45 -15.01
C SER A 197 -1.52 9.34 -15.84
N LYS A 198 -0.61 8.77 -16.64
CA LYS A 198 0.21 9.54 -17.62
C LYS A 198 -0.65 10.41 -18.55
N LYS A 199 -1.95 10.13 -18.67
CA LYS A 199 -2.90 10.86 -19.52
C LYS A 199 -3.40 12.17 -18.89
N GLU A 200 -3.57 12.26 -17.57
CA GLU A 200 -4.14 13.46 -16.93
C GLU A 200 -3.13 14.59 -16.80
N LEU A 201 -1.84 14.29 -16.54
CA LEU A 201 -0.79 15.33 -16.53
C LEU A 201 -0.64 15.98 -17.92
N LEU A 202 -0.69 15.19 -18.98
CA LEU A 202 -0.63 15.67 -20.37
C LEU A 202 -1.89 16.45 -20.77
N CYS A 203 -3.06 16.09 -20.25
CA CYS A 203 -4.30 16.81 -20.51
C CYS A 203 -4.36 18.15 -19.75
N PHE A 204 -3.87 18.18 -18.50
CA PHE A 204 -3.78 19.38 -17.68
C PHE A 204 -2.71 20.35 -18.20
N ILE A 205 -1.55 19.85 -18.66
CA ILE A 205 -0.53 20.67 -19.32
C ILE A 205 -1.05 21.20 -20.66
N LYS A 206 -1.76 20.39 -21.47
CA LYS A 206 -2.35 20.83 -22.74
C LYS A 206 -3.51 21.82 -22.55
N SER A 207 -4.33 21.69 -21.50
CA SER A 207 -5.40 22.65 -21.19
C SER A 207 -4.83 23.96 -20.65
N SER A 208 -3.80 23.91 -19.79
CA SER A 208 -3.14 25.10 -19.26
C SER A 208 -2.37 25.87 -20.34
N PHE A 209 -1.71 25.19 -21.28
CA PHE A 209 -1.07 25.84 -22.43
C PHE A 209 -2.06 26.43 -23.44
N ARG A 210 -3.25 25.84 -23.60
CA ARG A 210 -4.32 26.44 -24.44
C ARG A 210 -4.94 27.68 -23.80
N ILE A 211 -5.01 27.75 -22.47
CA ILE A 211 -5.50 28.94 -21.75
C ILE A 211 -4.48 30.09 -21.84
N SER A 212 -3.17 29.81 -21.83
CA SER A 212 -2.12 30.83 -22.00
C SER A 212 -2.09 31.49 -23.39
N PHE A 213 -2.66 30.89 -24.43
CA PHE A 213 -2.70 31.50 -25.77
C PHE A 213 -3.96 32.31 -26.07
N ALA A 214 -5.01 32.21 -25.24
CA ALA A 214 -6.28 32.89 -25.47
C ALA A 214 -6.48 34.16 -24.61
N LEU A 215 -5.60 34.45 -23.64
CA LEU A 215 -5.66 35.66 -22.83
C LEU A 215 -4.63 36.69 -23.29
N SER A 216 -5.05 37.45 -24.31
CA SER A 216 -4.65 38.78 -24.76
C SER A 216 -3.19 39.24 -24.53
N SER A 217 -2.59 39.71 -25.63
CA SER A 217 -1.35 40.50 -25.72
C SER A 217 -1.31 41.77 -24.84
N LYS A 218 -2.39 42.09 -24.11
CA LYS A 218 -2.47 43.20 -23.16
C LYS A 218 -2.01 42.83 -21.75
N LEU A 219 -2.15 41.58 -21.30
CA LEU A 219 -1.78 41.17 -19.93
C LEU A 219 -0.24 41.04 -19.77
N ILE A 220 0.45 40.59 -20.82
CA ILE A 220 1.91 40.41 -20.83
C ILE A 220 2.66 41.75 -20.72
N LYS A 221 2.07 42.86 -21.19
CA LYS A 221 2.66 44.21 -21.02
C LYS A 221 2.55 44.75 -19.59
N SER A 222 1.57 44.28 -18.80
CA SER A 222 1.38 44.75 -17.42
C SER A 222 2.18 43.98 -16.38
N ILE A 223 2.57 42.73 -16.67
CA ILE A 223 3.30 41.85 -15.71
C ILE A 223 4.81 42.17 -15.68
N LYS A 224 5.35 42.87 -16.68
CA LYS A 224 6.78 43.28 -16.70
C LYS A 224 7.13 44.45 -15.77
N SER A 225 6.18 45.08 -15.09
CA SER A 225 6.44 46.09 -14.06
C SER A 225 6.04 45.57 -12.68
N ASN A 226 7.00 44.91 -12.01
CA ASN A 226 7.11 44.53 -10.60
C ASN A 226 5.91 44.65 -9.62
N LYS A 227 5.84 43.60 -8.77
CA LYS A 227 5.05 43.39 -7.53
C LYS A 227 3.60 42.92 -7.72
N LEU A 228 3.41 41.59 -7.71
CA LEU A 228 2.22 40.96 -7.11
C LEU A 228 2.50 39.47 -6.85
N CYS A 229 2.71 39.13 -5.59
CA CYS A 229 2.53 37.76 -5.11
C CYS A 229 1.02 37.48 -5.11
N LEU A 230 0.54 36.61 -6.00
CA LEU A 230 -0.84 36.14 -5.93
C LEU A 230 -0.87 34.84 -5.10
N SER A 231 -1.59 34.94 -3.98
CA SER A 231 -1.92 33.82 -3.09
C SER A 231 -2.85 32.82 -3.81
N PRO A 232 -2.78 31.52 -3.46
CA PRO A 232 -3.54 30.45 -4.14
C PRO A 232 -5.07 30.51 -3.94
N TYR A 233 -5.60 31.51 -3.23
CA TYR A 233 -7.03 31.66 -2.97
C TYR A 233 -7.83 32.35 -4.09
N PHE A 234 -7.19 32.79 -5.17
CA PHE A 234 -7.89 33.48 -6.28
C PHE A 234 -8.55 32.54 -7.30
N PHE A 235 -8.30 31.23 -7.25
CA PHE A 235 -8.82 30.28 -8.25
C PHE A 235 -10.16 29.61 -7.87
N THR A 236 -10.63 29.78 -6.64
CA THR A 236 -11.86 29.12 -6.16
C THR A 236 -13.14 29.81 -6.63
N GLU A 237 -13.12 31.11 -6.98
CA GLU A 237 -14.35 31.81 -7.40
C GLU A 237 -14.75 31.59 -8.86
N LEU A 238 -13.82 31.21 -9.75
CA LEU A 238 -14.14 30.95 -11.16
C LEU A 238 -14.78 29.57 -11.40
N PHE A 239 -14.67 28.65 -10.44
CA PHE A 239 -15.26 27.30 -10.55
C PHE A 239 -16.75 27.28 -10.17
N PHE A 240 -17.24 28.22 -9.36
CA PHE A 240 -18.61 28.23 -8.85
C PHE A 240 -19.66 28.81 -9.83
N ILE A 241 -19.24 29.57 -10.86
CA ILE A 241 -20.18 30.21 -11.80
C ILE A 241 -20.63 29.25 -12.94
N LYS A 242 -19.92 28.14 -13.19
CA LYS A 242 -20.15 27.33 -14.40
C LYS A 242 -21.03 26.07 -14.25
N HIS A 243 -21.42 25.68 -13.03
CA HIS A 243 -22.21 24.45 -12.81
C HIS A 243 -23.70 24.63 -12.50
N ARG A 244 -24.26 25.85 -12.59
CA ARG A 244 -25.73 26.04 -12.70
C ARG A 244 -26.14 26.30 -14.14
N ARG A 245 -26.29 25.22 -14.91
CA ARG A 245 -27.22 25.07 -16.06
C ARG A 245 -26.89 23.77 -16.80
N ILE A 246 -27.44 22.67 -16.31
CA ILE A 246 -27.74 21.52 -17.17
C ILE A 246 -29.25 21.35 -17.06
N ASN A 247 -29.96 21.85 -18.06
CA ASN A 247 -31.36 21.57 -18.28
C ASN A 247 -31.48 20.12 -18.76
N PHE A 248 -32.41 19.38 -18.16
CA PHE A 248 -33.07 18.24 -18.77
C PHE A 248 -33.85 18.74 -19.99
N ASN A 249 -33.57 18.19 -21.18
CA ASN A 249 -34.56 17.78 -22.18
C ASN A 249 -33.89 17.19 -23.45
N ASP A 250 -34.56 16.15 -23.97
CA ASP A 250 -34.62 15.69 -25.36
C ASP A 250 -33.42 14.96 -25.98
N ARG A 251 -33.39 13.62 -25.85
CA ARG A 251 -33.90 12.63 -26.83
C ARG A 251 -33.39 11.23 -26.54
#